data_AF-A0A950DR24-F1
#
_entry.id   AF-A0A950DR24-F1
#
_cell.length_a   1.000
_cell.length_b   1.000
_cell.length_c   1.000
_cell.angle_alpha   90.00
_cell.angle_beta   90.00
_cell.angle_gamma   90.00
#
_symmetry.space_group_name_H-M   'P 1'
#
loop_
_entity.id
_entity.type
_entity.pdbx_description
1 polymer ?
#
loop_
_entity_poly.entity_id
_entity_poly.type
_entity_poly.pdbx_seq_one_letter_code
_entity_poly.pdbx_strand_id
1 'polypeptide(L)'
;FMKWGAEFPQKHDLTSLRVLGTVGEPINPEAWIWYRENIGGGRTPVVDTWWQTETGGIMIAPLPGVTTLKPGSATRPLPGVAAAVVDEQGNPIKVGGGYAALLKPWPGMLRGIWGDDERYKETYWARFGDKYFAGDGARVDEDGDFWFMGRVDDVMNVAGHRISTTEVESALVDHPAVAEAAVVAKSDPDTGQAISAFVTLRGGYDGSTELISELREHVAKLIGPIARPRWITFTPDLPKTRSGKIMRRLLRDISENRQLGDTTTLADATVVSDLQQRSKEEQDKES
;
A
#
# COMPACT_ATOMS: atom_id res chain seq x y z
N PHE A 1 0.68 14.18 -6.93
CA PHE A 1 -0.05 15.04 -7.90
C PHE A 1 -1.45 15.41 -7.43
N MET A 2 -2.25 14.49 -6.89
CA MET A 2 -3.58 14.83 -6.32
C MET A 2 -3.55 16.00 -5.32
N LYS A 3 -2.54 16.05 -4.44
CA LYS A 3 -2.29 17.17 -3.51
C LYS A 3 -2.29 18.56 -4.19
N TRP A 4 -1.76 18.64 -5.40
CA TRP A 4 -1.52 19.87 -6.14
C TRP A 4 -2.68 20.23 -7.09
N GLY A 5 -3.69 19.37 -7.18
CA GLY A 5 -4.86 19.55 -8.06
C GLY A 5 -4.63 19.19 -9.53
N ALA A 6 -5.71 19.25 -10.31
CA ALA A 6 -5.74 18.88 -11.73
C ALA A 6 -5.24 19.99 -12.67
N GLU A 7 -5.03 21.22 -12.15
CA GLU A 7 -4.66 22.39 -12.95
C GLU A 7 -3.30 22.28 -13.64
N PHE A 8 -2.36 21.49 -13.09
CA PHE A 8 -1.04 21.30 -13.70
C PHE A 8 -1.13 20.37 -14.93
N PRO A 9 -1.71 19.15 -14.84
CA PRO A 9 -1.96 18.33 -16.01
C PRO A 9 -2.77 19.04 -17.12
N GLN A 10 -3.78 19.83 -16.75
CA GLN A 10 -4.66 20.51 -17.69
C GLN A 10 -3.96 21.57 -18.57
N LYS A 11 -2.74 21.99 -18.21
CA LYS A 11 -1.93 22.92 -19.02
C LYS A 11 -1.24 22.24 -20.22
N HIS A 12 -1.36 20.93 -20.36
CA HIS A 12 -0.65 20.14 -21.36
C HIS A 12 -1.59 19.35 -22.28
N ASP A 13 -1.18 19.16 -23.53
CA ASP A 13 -1.83 18.22 -24.44
C ASP A 13 -1.36 16.79 -24.15
N LEU A 14 -2.24 16.00 -23.54
CA LEU A 14 -2.00 14.60 -23.18
C LEU A 14 -2.71 13.62 -24.14
N THR A 15 -3.18 14.09 -25.31
CA THR A 15 -3.96 13.27 -26.25
C THR A 15 -3.16 12.15 -26.93
N SER A 16 -1.83 12.22 -26.91
CA SER A 16 -0.95 11.17 -27.44
C SER A 16 -0.86 9.92 -26.56
N LEU A 17 -1.26 10.00 -25.27
CA LEU A 17 -1.22 8.87 -24.35
C LEU A 17 -2.21 7.77 -24.77
N ARG A 18 -1.77 6.51 -24.69
CA ARG A 18 -2.56 5.33 -25.08
C ARG A 18 -2.66 4.25 -24.01
N VAL A 19 -1.72 4.23 -23.06
CA VAL A 19 -1.72 3.35 -21.89
C VAL A 19 -1.08 4.12 -20.73
N LEU A 20 -1.68 4.01 -19.55
CA LEU A 20 -1.09 4.46 -18.28
C LEU A 20 -0.67 3.23 -17.47
N GLY A 21 0.41 3.33 -16.71
CA GLY A 21 0.89 2.27 -15.83
C GLY A 21 0.97 2.72 -14.38
N THR A 22 0.69 1.80 -13.46
CA THR A 22 0.93 1.95 -12.02
C THR A 22 1.75 0.76 -11.54
N VAL A 23 2.68 0.99 -10.61
CA VAL A 23 3.67 -0.02 -10.23
C VAL A 23 4.23 0.23 -8.84
N GLY A 24 4.52 -0.85 -8.13
CA GLY A 24 5.38 -0.85 -6.95
C GLY A 24 4.66 -0.81 -5.61
N GLU A 25 3.49 -0.18 -5.52
CA GLU A 25 2.60 -0.16 -4.35
C GLU A 25 1.14 -0.34 -4.80
N PRO A 26 0.25 -0.87 -3.93
CA PRO A 26 -1.18 -0.90 -4.20
C PRO A 26 -1.69 0.52 -4.50
N ILE A 27 -2.38 0.70 -5.62
CA ILE A 27 -3.03 1.97 -5.94
C ILE A 27 -4.44 1.99 -5.36
N ASN A 28 -4.75 3.01 -4.56
CA ASN A 28 -6.11 3.17 -4.06
C ASN A 28 -7.09 3.52 -5.21
N PRO A 29 -8.39 3.16 -5.11
CA PRO A 29 -9.36 3.40 -6.17
C PRO A 29 -9.51 4.87 -6.57
N GLU A 30 -9.45 5.81 -5.62
CA GLU A 30 -9.63 7.23 -5.92
C GLU A 30 -8.46 7.80 -6.75
N ALA A 31 -7.22 7.46 -6.38
CA ALA A 31 -6.01 7.80 -7.11
C ALA A 31 -6.01 7.17 -8.50
N TRP A 32 -6.49 5.93 -8.63
CA TRP A 32 -6.65 5.26 -9.91
C TRP A 32 -7.64 6.02 -10.82
N ILE A 33 -8.80 6.40 -10.28
CA ILE A 33 -9.83 7.16 -11.01
C ILE A 33 -9.28 8.54 -11.40
N TRP A 34 -8.69 9.27 -10.45
CA TRP A 34 -8.08 10.57 -10.69
C TRP A 34 -7.02 10.49 -11.79
N TYR A 35 -6.16 9.47 -11.77
CA TYR A 35 -5.11 9.27 -12.78
C TYR A 35 -5.70 9.02 -14.17
N ARG A 36 -6.72 8.16 -14.26
CA ARG A 36 -7.44 7.88 -15.50
C ARG A 36 -8.13 9.12 -16.06
N GLU A 37 -8.77 9.92 -15.21
CA GLU A 37 -9.52 11.11 -15.62
C GLU A 37 -8.59 12.25 -16.02
N ASN A 38 -7.68 12.63 -15.12
CA ASN A 38 -6.90 13.87 -15.26
C ASN A 38 -5.64 13.71 -16.12
N ILE A 39 -5.06 12.51 -16.17
CA ILE A 39 -3.90 12.23 -17.05
C ILE A 39 -4.36 11.46 -18.29
N GLY A 40 -5.20 10.47 -18.10
CA GLY A 40 -5.68 9.60 -19.17
C GLY A 40 -6.81 10.20 -20.02
N GLY A 41 -7.37 11.35 -19.63
CA GLY A 41 -8.51 12.00 -20.30
C GLY A 41 -9.77 11.14 -20.33
N GLY A 42 -9.93 10.22 -19.36
CA GLY A 42 -11.05 9.27 -19.31
C GLY A 42 -11.07 8.22 -20.44
N ARG A 43 -10.06 8.20 -21.31
CA ARG A 43 -9.97 7.31 -22.50
C ARG A 43 -8.83 6.28 -22.41
N THR A 44 -7.84 6.54 -21.55
CA THR A 44 -6.62 5.73 -21.48
C THR A 44 -6.76 4.62 -20.42
N PRO A 45 -6.52 3.34 -20.74
CA PRO A 45 -6.53 2.27 -19.74
C PRO A 45 -5.36 2.46 -18.76
N VAL A 46 -5.62 2.19 -17.48
CA VAL A 46 -4.60 2.16 -16.42
C VAL A 46 -4.27 0.69 -16.13
N VAL A 47 -3.04 0.31 -16.41
CA VAL A 47 -2.51 -1.03 -16.22
C VAL A 47 -1.79 -1.07 -14.88
N ASP A 48 -2.45 -1.64 -13.88
CA ASP A 48 -1.86 -1.85 -12.57
C ASP A 48 -1.02 -3.13 -12.56
N THR A 49 0.28 -2.97 -12.30
CA THR A 49 1.27 -4.02 -12.51
C THR A 49 1.85 -4.51 -11.20
N TRP A 50 1.42 -5.70 -10.77
CA TRP A 50 2.03 -6.37 -9.63
C TRP A 50 3.20 -7.24 -10.06
N TRP A 51 4.34 -6.99 -9.41
CA TRP A 51 5.56 -7.77 -9.48
C TRP A 51 6.54 -7.33 -8.38
N GLN A 52 7.64 -8.05 -8.28
CA GLN A 52 8.70 -7.82 -7.30
C GLN A 52 10.07 -7.94 -7.98
N THR A 53 11.11 -7.41 -7.34
CA THR A 53 12.49 -7.54 -7.83
C THR A 53 12.83 -8.99 -8.17
N GLU A 54 12.43 -9.91 -7.30
CA GLU A 54 12.65 -11.35 -7.38
C GLU A 54 11.92 -12.04 -8.54
N THR A 55 10.83 -11.43 -9.01
CA THR A 55 10.06 -11.97 -10.14
C THR A 55 10.67 -11.63 -11.49
N GLY A 56 11.55 -10.61 -11.54
CA GLY A 56 12.22 -10.17 -12.77
C GLY A 56 11.34 -9.43 -13.78
N GLY A 57 10.01 -9.46 -13.62
CA GLY A 57 9.06 -8.78 -14.51
C GLY A 57 7.63 -8.88 -14.02
N ILE A 58 6.70 -8.26 -14.76
CA ILE A 58 5.27 -8.19 -14.42
C ILE A 58 4.68 -9.60 -14.32
N MET A 59 3.95 -9.88 -13.23
CA MET A 59 3.35 -11.20 -12.99
C MET A 59 1.83 -11.18 -13.12
N ILE A 60 1.19 -10.17 -12.54
CA ILE A 60 -0.27 -9.98 -12.57
C ILE A 60 -0.54 -8.55 -13.02
N ALA A 61 -1.26 -8.41 -14.13
CA ALA A 61 -1.62 -7.12 -14.70
C ALA A 61 -2.74 -7.30 -15.73
N PRO A 62 -3.57 -6.26 -15.96
CA PRO A 62 -4.52 -6.28 -17.06
C PRO A 62 -3.81 -6.15 -18.41
N LEU A 63 -4.31 -6.85 -19.42
CA LEU A 63 -3.84 -6.67 -20.80
C LEU A 63 -4.67 -5.57 -21.48
N PRO A 64 -4.05 -4.45 -21.89
CA PRO A 64 -4.79 -3.34 -22.49
C PRO A 64 -5.47 -3.79 -23.78
N GLY A 65 -6.77 -3.49 -23.89
CA GLY A 65 -7.61 -3.91 -25.02
C GLY A 65 -8.24 -5.31 -24.88
N VAL A 66 -7.98 -6.03 -23.79
CA VAL A 66 -8.56 -7.36 -23.51
C VAL A 66 -9.28 -7.40 -22.17
N THR A 67 -8.67 -6.85 -21.12
CA THR A 67 -9.16 -6.98 -19.74
C THR A 67 -10.07 -5.81 -19.35
N THR A 68 -11.23 -6.10 -18.76
CA THR A 68 -12.07 -5.10 -18.07
C THR A 68 -11.40 -4.69 -16.76
N LEU A 69 -11.19 -3.39 -16.57
CA LEU A 69 -10.45 -2.87 -15.42
C LEU A 69 -11.36 -2.62 -14.22
N LYS A 70 -10.86 -2.93 -13.03
CA LYS A 70 -11.46 -2.54 -11.74
C LYS A 70 -10.46 -1.63 -11.00
N PRO A 71 -10.86 -0.41 -10.58
CA PRO A 71 -9.95 0.51 -9.88
C PRO A 71 -9.32 -0.14 -8.65
N GLY A 72 -7.98 -0.22 -8.61
CA GLY A 72 -7.21 -0.85 -7.52
C GLY A 72 -6.99 -2.36 -7.63
N SER A 73 -7.46 -3.02 -8.70
CA SER A 73 -7.17 -4.43 -8.96
C SER A 73 -6.07 -4.59 -10.01
N ALA A 74 -5.14 -5.51 -9.75
CA ALA A 74 -4.16 -5.97 -10.72
C ALA A 74 -4.76 -6.97 -11.73
N THR A 75 -6.03 -7.37 -11.55
CA THR A 75 -6.79 -8.31 -12.38
C THR A 75 -6.23 -9.73 -12.35
N ARG A 76 -5.72 -10.27 -13.47
CA ARG A 76 -5.39 -11.68 -13.62
C ARG A 76 -3.91 -11.90 -13.93
N PRO A 77 -3.37 -13.10 -13.63
CA PRO A 77 -2.01 -13.44 -14.00
C PRO A 77 -1.78 -13.36 -15.51
N LEU A 78 -0.61 -12.86 -15.90
CA LEU A 78 -0.21 -12.81 -17.29
C LEU A 78 -0.03 -14.24 -17.87
N PRO A 79 -0.12 -14.41 -19.20
CA PRO A 79 0.11 -15.71 -19.82
C PRO A 79 1.44 -16.35 -19.39
N GLY A 80 1.38 -17.60 -18.94
CA GLY A 80 2.54 -18.33 -18.42
C GLY A 80 2.82 -18.15 -16.94
N VAL A 81 2.11 -17.25 -16.25
CA VAL A 81 2.19 -17.08 -14.79
C VAL A 81 1.12 -17.92 -14.11
N ALA A 82 1.53 -18.83 -13.23
CA ALA A 82 0.63 -19.59 -12.38
C ALA A 82 0.60 -18.97 -10.98
N ALA A 83 -0.43 -18.20 -10.67
CA ALA A 83 -0.60 -17.56 -9.36
C ALA A 83 -1.92 -17.98 -8.70
N ALA A 84 -1.95 -18.00 -7.37
CA ALA A 84 -3.16 -18.16 -6.58
C ALA A 84 -3.05 -17.35 -5.28
N VAL A 85 -4.21 -17.04 -4.70
CA VAL A 85 -4.30 -16.71 -3.28
C VAL A 85 -4.45 -18.00 -2.51
N VAL A 86 -3.65 -18.19 -1.46
CA VAL A 86 -3.66 -19.41 -0.64
C VAL A 86 -3.91 -19.10 0.83
N ASP A 87 -4.46 -20.07 1.56
CA ASP A 87 -4.64 -20.01 3.01
C ASP A 87 -3.32 -20.24 3.78
N GLU A 88 -3.39 -20.29 5.11
CA GLU A 88 -2.23 -20.55 5.97
C GLU A 88 -1.58 -21.92 5.74
N GLN A 89 -2.32 -22.88 5.20
CA GLN A 89 -1.85 -24.23 4.88
C GLN A 89 -1.38 -24.35 3.42
N GLY A 90 -1.45 -23.28 2.63
CA GLY A 90 -1.06 -23.26 1.23
C GLY A 90 -2.12 -23.81 0.26
N ASN A 91 -3.38 -23.97 0.71
CA ASN A 91 -4.47 -24.40 -0.16
C ASN A 91 -5.06 -23.20 -0.93
N PRO A 92 -5.39 -23.35 -2.22
CA PRO A 92 -5.99 -22.27 -3.00
C PRO A 92 -7.35 -21.79 -2.47
N ILE A 93 -7.49 -20.48 -2.34
CA ILE A 93 -8.74 -19.78 -2.04
C ILE A 93 -9.36 -19.31 -3.36
N LYS A 94 -10.63 -19.66 -3.58
CA LYS A 94 -11.36 -19.27 -4.81
C LYS A 94 -11.91 -17.85 -4.75
N VAL A 95 -12.45 -17.46 -3.59
CA VAL A 95 -12.95 -16.12 -3.28
C VAL A 95 -12.60 -15.84 -1.83
N GLY A 96 -11.99 -14.68 -1.57
CA GLY A 96 -11.52 -14.32 -0.23
C GLY A 96 -10.03 -13.97 -0.18
N GLY A 97 -9.57 -13.60 1.02
CA GLY A 97 -8.23 -13.08 1.29
C GLY A 97 -7.26 -14.15 1.78
N GLY A 98 -5.98 -13.99 1.45
CA GLY A 98 -4.91 -14.88 1.86
C GLY A 98 -3.54 -14.40 1.35
N TYR A 99 -2.65 -15.35 1.09
CA TYR A 99 -1.28 -15.11 0.64
C TYR A 99 -1.17 -15.20 -0.87
N ALA A 100 -0.58 -14.20 -1.53
CA ALA A 100 -0.29 -14.26 -2.95
C ALA A 100 0.93 -15.17 -3.21
N ALA A 101 0.70 -16.30 -3.87
CA ALA A 101 1.74 -17.30 -4.14
C ALA A 101 1.83 -17.61 -5.63
N LEU A 102 3.05 -17.88 -6.10
CA LEU A 102 3.31 -18.38 -7.44
C LEU A 102 3.50 -19.90 -7.37
N LEU A 103 2.67 -20.62 -8.14
CA LEU A 103 2.50 -22.07 -8.05
C LEU A 103 3.50 -22.86 -8.88
N LYS A 104 4.17 -22.21 -9.83
CA LYS A 104 5.14 -22.84 -10.73
C LYS A 104 6.30 -21.88 -11.02
N PRO A 105 7.51 -22.40 -11.27
CA PRO A 105 8.62 -21.62 -11.80
C PRO A 105 8.24 -20.85 -13.07
N TRP A 106 8.81 -19.65 -13.23
CA TRP A 106 8.65 -18.81 -14.42
C TRP A 106 10.03 -18.43 -14.99
N PRO A 107 10.11 -18.02 -16.27
CA PRO A 107 11.40 -17.79 -16.93
C PRO A 107 12.29 -16.75 -16.22
N GLY A 108 11.69 -15.64 -15.78
CA GLY A 108 12.36 -14.49 -15.16
C GLY A 108 12.64 -14.60 -13.66
N MET A 109 12.33 -15.74 -13.03
CA MET A 109 12.51 -15.89 -11.57
C MET A 109 13.98 -15.74 -11.16
N LEU A 110 14.21 -15.12 -10.00
CA LEU A 110 15.50 -15.12 -9.32
C LEU A 110 16.06 -16.55 -9.17
N ARG A 111 17.38 -16.67 -9.17
CA ARG A 111 18.08 -17.96 -9.05
C ARG A 111 18.59 -18.27 -7.65
N GLY A 112 18.62 -17.28 -6.77
CA GLY A 112 19.17 -17.40 -5.42
C GLY A 112 19.47 -16.03 -4.82
N ILE A 113 20.03 -16.03 -3.61
CA ILE A 113 20.63 -14.84 -2.98
C ILE A 113 22.15 -15.04 -3.04
N TRP A 114 22.88 -14.02 -3.48
CA TRP A 114 24.33 -14.13 -3.68
C TRP A 114 25.05 -14.53 -2.39
N GLY A 115 25.70 -15.70 -2.40
CA GLY A 115 26.44 -16.22 -1.26
C GLY A 115 25.57 -16.76 -0.12
N ASP A 116 24.26 -16.90 -0.30
CA ASP A 116 23.32 -17.27 0.78
C ASP A 116 22.13 -18.10 0.26
N ASP A 117 22.41 -19.36 -0.11
CA ASP A 117 21.41 -20.30 -0.63
C ASP A 117 20.36 -20.70 0.42
N GLU A 118 20.73 -20.73 1.70
CA GLU A 118 19.80 -21.08 2.77
C GLU A 118 18.77 -19.97 2.98
N ARG A 119 19.19 -18.70 3.00
CA ARG A 119 18.24 -17.59 3.05
C ARG A 119 17.29 -17.57 1.86
N TYR A 120 17.74 -17.99 0.67
CA TYR A 120 16.86 -18.13 -0.49
C TYR A 120 15.73 -19.16 -0.22
N LYS A 121 16.07 -20.33 0.33
CA LYS A 121 15.08 -21.37 0.70
C LYS A 121 14.14 -20.89 1.81
N GLU A 122 14.71 -20.34 2.87
CA GLU A 122 13.96 -19.86 4.04
C GLU A 122 12.99 -18.73 3.67
N THR A 123 13.45 -17.77 2.87
CA THR A 123 12.65 -16.58 2.55
C THR A 123 11.49 -16.91 1.61
N TYR A 124 11.75 -17.69 0.56
CA TYR A 124 10.79 -17.81 -0.56
C TYR A 124 10.03 -19.13 -0.61
N TRP A 125 10.50 -20.18 0.07
CA TRP A 125 9.99 -21.55 -0.09
C TRP A 125 9.58 -22.22 1.23
N ALA A 126 10.16 -21.85 2.36
CA ALA A 126 9.92 -22.54 3.64
C ALA A 126 8.45 -22.55 4.08
N ARG A 127 7.67 -21.52 3.72
CA ARG A 127 6.28 -21.39 4.17
C ARG A 127 5.32 -22.37 3.49
N PHE A 128 5.46 -22.57 2.19
CA PHE A 128 4.51 -23.35 1.39
C PHE A 128 5.17 -24.47 0.57
N GLY A 129 6.45 -24.73 0.80
CA GLY A 129 7.24 -25.77 0.14
C GLY A 129 7.48 -25.48 -1.34
N ASP A 130 6.58 -25.99 -2.19
CA ASP A 130 6.69 -25.95 -3.65
C ASP A 130 6.14 -24.66 -4.28
N LYS A 131 5.57 -23.77 -3.47
CA LYS A 131 5.01 -22.49 -3.91
C LYS A 131 5.91 -21.35 -3.48
N TYR A 132 6.24 -20.48 -4.42
CA TYR A 132 6.99 -19.27 -4.16
C TYR A 132 6.10 -18.26 -3.42
N PHE A 133 6.59 -17.75 -2.29
CA PHE A 133 5.94 -16.71 -1.53
C PHE A 133 6.94 -15.67 -1.05
N ALA A 134 6.64 -14.40 -1.31
CA ALA A 134 7.54 -13.29 -1.02
C ALA A 134 6.92 -12.23 -0.11
N GLY A 135 5.86 -12.59 0.63
CA GLY A 135 5.33 -11.73 1.68
C GLY A 135 4.19 -10.82 1.27
N ASP A 136 3.54 -10.99 0.12
CA ASP A 136 2.37 -10.17 -0.26
C ASP A 136 1.05 -10.87 0.10
N GLY A 137 0.12 -10.10 0.65
CA GLY A 137 -1.26 -10.49 0.88
C GLY A 137 -2.13 -10.07 -0.30
N ALA A 138 -3.08 -10.92 -0.68
CA ALA A 138 -4.05 -10.58 -1.72
C ALA A 138 -5.41 -11.21 -1.47
N ARG A 139 -6.43 -10.65 -2.12
CA ARG A 139 -7.79 -11.18 -2.19
C ARG A 139 -8.13 -11.53 -3.63
N VAL A 140 -8.83 -12.64 -3.83
CA VAL A 140 -9.50 -12.95 -5.09
C VAL A 140 -10.99 -12.65 -4.94
N ASP A 141 -11.56 -11.89 -5.88
CA ASP A 141 -12.99 -11.64 -5.91
C ASP A 141 -13.76 -12.71 -6.71
N GLU A 142 -15.08 -12.55 -6.82
CA GLU A 142 -15.97 -13.51 -7.49
C GLU A 142 -15.68 -13.66 -8.99
N ASP A 143 -15.07 -12.65 -9.63
CA ASP A 143 -14.67 -12.69 -11.04
C ASP A 143 -13.26 -13.27 -11.23
N GLY A 144 -12.58 -13.65 -10.13
CA GLY A 144 -11.22 -14.16 -10.16
C GLY A 144 -10.15 -13.08 -10.27
N ASP A 145 -10.48 -11.81 -10.00
CA ASP A 145 -9.52 -10.71 -10.05
C ASP A 145 -8.78 -10.57 -8.71
N PHE A 146 -7.48 -10.29 -8.81
CA PHE A 146 -6.55 -10.15 -7.69
C PHE A 146 -6.52 -8.71 -7.20
N TRP A 147 -6.61 -8.57 -5.88
CA TRP A 147 -6.53 -7.32 -5.15
C TRP A 147 -5.38 -7.42 -4.14
N PHE A 148 -4.32 -6.67 -4.36
CA PHE A 148 -3.15 -6.72 -3.48
C PHE A 148 -3.35 -5.81 -2.28
N MET A 149 -3.19 -6.37 -1.08
CA MET A 149 -3.41 -5.69 0.20
C MET A 149 -2.09 -5.25 0.86
N GLY A 150 -1.02 -5.21 0.06
CA GLY A 150 0.33 -4.96 0.52
C GLY A 150 1.00 -6.16 1.18
N ARG A 151 2.03 -5.84 1.95
CA ARG A 151 2.90 -6.80 2.62
C ARG A 151 2.20 -7.44 3.81
N VAL A 152 2.30 -8.75 3.99
CA VAL A 152 1.69 -9.47 5.13
C VAL A 152 2.37 -9.15 6.45
N ASP A 153 3.64 -8.73 6.39
CA ASP A 153 4.38 -8.15 7.51
C ASP A 153 3.91 -6.74 7.88
N ASP A 154 3.14 -6.09 7.00
CA ASP A 154 2.45 -4.82 7.26
C ASP A 154 0.97 -5.02 7.68
N VAL A 155 0.64 -6.19 8.25
CA VAL A 155 -0.64 -6.44 8.93
C VAL A 155 -0.48 -6.17 10.43
N MET A 156 -1.40 -5.38 10.97
CA MET A 156 -1.42 -4.99 12.39
C MET A 156 -2.35 -5.92 13.17
N ASN A 157 -2.04 -6.19 14.44
CA ASN A 157 -2.89 -6.93 15.34
C ASN A 157 -3.47 -6.00 16.41
N VAL A 158 -4.67 -5.47 16.15
CA VAL A 158 -5.35 -4.51 17.01
C VAL A 158 -6.42 -5.23 17.80
N ALA A 159 -6.24 -5.37 19.11
CA ALA A 159 -7.15 -6.09 20.00
C ALA A 159 -7.51 -7.52 19.52
N GLY A 160 -6.57 -8.24 18.91
CA GLY A 160 -6.77 -9.60 18.38
C GLY A 160 -7.26 -9.66 16.93
N HIS A 161 -7.57 -8.53 16.30
CA HIS A 161 -8.01 -8.46 14.91
C HIS A 161 -6.84 -8.15 13.97
N ARG A 162 -6.74 -8.92 12.88
CA ARG A 162 -5.76 -8.69 11.81
C ARG A 162 -6.29 -7.63 10.84
N ILE A 163 -5.67 -6.46 10.84
CA ILE A 163 -6.07 -5.32 10.01
C ILE A 163 -4.92 -4.99 9.05
N SER A 164 -5.20 -4.93 7.75
CA SER A 164 -4.21 -4.50 6.76
C SER A 164 -4.00 -2.98 6.87
N THR A 165 -2.74 -2.54 6.88
CA THR A 165 -2.40 -1.10 6.77
C THR A 165 -2.99 -0.48 5.51
N THR A 166 -2.95 -1.18 4.37
CA THR A 166 -3.47 -0.70 3.09
C THR A 166 -4.98 -0.45 3.10
N GLU A 167 -5.74 -1.25 3.85
CA GLU A 167 -7.19 -1.06 3.98
C GLU A 167 -7.50 0.25 4.72
N VAL A 168 -6.82 0.49 5.84
CA VAL A 168 -6.95 1.73 6.63
C VAL A 168 -6.45 2.94 5.84
N GLU A 169 -5.32 2.81 5.14
CA GLU A 169 -4.79 3.86 4.25
C GLU A 169 -5.80 4.22 3.14
N SER A 170 -6.44 3.22 2.53
CA SER A 170 -7.46 3.45 1.50
C SER A 170 -8.69 4.15 2.06
N ALA A 171 -9.16 3.75 3.24
CA ALA A 171 -10.26 4.43 3.92
C ALA A 171 -9.92 5.88 4.30
N LEU A 172 -8.68 6.16 4.69
CA LEU A 172 -8.24 7.53 4.95
C LEU A 172 -8.19 8.38 3.68
N VAL A 173 -7.69 7.83 2.57
CA VAL A 173 -7.57 8.59 1.31
C VAL A 173 -8.93 8.87 0.67
N ASP A 174 -9.93 8.00 0.86
CA ASP A 174 -11.32 8.24 0.41
C ASP A 174 -11.93 9.54 0.97
N HIS A 175 -11.40 10.05 2.10
CA HIS A 175 -11.83 11.32 2.66
C HIS A 175 -11.39 12.53 1.80
N PRO A 176 -12.29 13.48 1.45
CA PRO A 176 -11.98 14.59 0.54
C PRO A 176 -10.79 15.47 0.95
N ALA A 177 -10.52 15.57 2.26
CA ALA A 177 -9.40 16.34 2.79
C ALA A 177 -8.03 15.68 2.59
N VAL A 178 -7.97 14.36 2.34
CA VAL A 178 -6.74 13.56 2.37
C VAL A 178 -6.17 13.39 0.98
N ALA A 179 -4.87 13.65 0.83
CA ALA A 179 -4.12 13.41 -0.39
C ALA A 179 -3.40 12.06 -0.37
N GLU A 180 -2.73 11.75 0.74
CA GLU A 180 -1.98 10.51 0.95
C GLU A 180 -2.02 10.14 2.44
N ALA A 181 -2.01 8.85 2.73
CA ALA A 181 -1.94 8.35 4.10
C ALA A 181 -0.97 7.16 4.18
N ALA A 182 -0.30 7.04 5.31
CA ALA A 182 0.49 5.87 5.67
C ALA A 182 0.15 5.43 7.10
N VAL A 183 0.02 4.14 7.32
CA VAL A 183 -0.41 3.59 8.60
C VAL A 183 0.63 2.60 9.13
N VAL A 184 0.89 2.67 10.43
CA VAL A 184 1.77 1.74 11.14
C VAL A 184 1.13 1.25 12.43
N ALA A 185 1.46 0.02 12.82
CA ALA A 185 1.18 -0.46 14.18
C ALA A 185 2.12 0.23 15.16
N LYS A 186 1.54 0.77 16.23
CA LYS A 186 2.26 1.29 17.39
C LYS A 186 1.84 0.51 18.62
N SER A 187 2.78 0.24 19.51
CA SER A 187 2.49 -0.42 20.81
C SER A 187 1.47 0.39 21.61
N ASP A 188 0.46 -0.30 22.13
CA ASP A 188 -0.62 0.28 22.92
C ASP A 188 -0.87 -0.57 24.18
N PRO A 189 -0.85 0.01 25.39
CA PRO A 189 -1.01 -0.76 26.63
C PRO A 189 -2.34 -1.51 26.75
N ASP A 190 -3.41 -0.98 26.15
CA ASP A 190 -4.77 -1.51 26.30
C ASP A 190 -5.05 -2.61 25.27
N THR A 191 -4.61 -2.38 24.02
CA THR A 191 -4.98 -3.20 22.86
C THR A 191 -3.81 -4.04 22.31
N GLY A 192 -2.63 -3.93 22.91
CA GLY A 192 -1.37 -4.51 22.45
C GLY A 192 -0.75 -3.71 21.31
N GLN A 193 -1.50 -3.51 20.23
CA GLN A 193 -1.16 -2.56 19.17
C GLN A 193 -2.37 -1.70 18.82
N ALA A 194 -2.12 -0.44 18.50
CA ALA A 194 -3.10 0.46 17.93
C ALA A 194 -2.58 1.11 16.65
N ILE A 195 -3.52 1.66 15.89
CA ILE A 195 -3.28 2.25 14.57
C ILE A 195 -2.74 3.66 14.75
N SER A 196 -1.56 3.94 14.19
CA SER A 196 -0.99 5.29 14.06
C SER A 196 -0.95 5.67 12.58
N ALA A 197 -1.66 6.72 12.21
CA ALA A 197 -1.77 7.20 10.84
C ALA A 197 -0.99 8.51 10.64
N PHE A 198 -0.27 8.60 9.53
CA PHE A 198 0.40 9.81 9.06
C PHE A 198 -0.33 10.27 7.81
N VAL A 199 -0.87 11.50 7.84
CA VAL A 199 -1.82 11.98 6.84
C VAL A 199 -1.28 13.25 6.18
N THR A 200 -1.21 13.24 4.86
CA THR A 200 -0.94 14.43 4.05
C THR A 200 -2.26 14.95 3.49
N LEU A 201 -2.60 16.21 3.77
CA LEU A 201 -3.84 16.85 3.32
C LEU A 201 -3.73 17.40 1.90
N ARG A 202 -4.87 17.50 1.21
CA ARG A 202 -4.99 18.24 -0.06
C ARG A 202 -4.84 19.74 0.17
N GLY A 203 -4.44 20.48 -0.87
CA GLY A 203 -4.38 21.94 -0.80
C GLY A 203 -5.73 22.53 -0.40
N GLY A 204 -5.70 23.53 0.50
CA GLY A 204 -6.90 24.18 1.03
C GLY A 204 -7.48 23.57 2.30
N TYR A 205 -6.89 22.50 2.83
CA TYR A 205 -7.21 21.93 4.13
C TYR A 205 -6.07 22.15 5.13
N ASP A 206 -6.43 22.55 6.34
CA ASP A 206 -5.52 22.66 7.48
C ASP A 206 -5.84 21.59 8.53
N GLY A 207 -4.80 21.09 9.19
CA GLY A 207 -4.95 20.14 10.28
C GLY A 207 -5.64 20.76 11.48
N SER A 208 -6.66 20.09 12.02
CA SER A 208 -7.40 20.50 13.21
C SER A 208 -7.83 19.28 14.04
N THR A 209 -8.16 19.50 15.31
CA THR A 209 -8.71 18.47 16.20
C THR A 209 -10.04 17.93 15.68
N GLU A 210 -10.85 18.79 15.06
CA GLU A 210 -12.12 18.46 14.45
C GLU A 210 -11.90 17.51 13.26
N LEU A 211 -10.94 17.83 12.39
CA LEU A 211 -10.61 16.99 11.24
C LEU A 211 -10.02 15.64 11.67
N ILE A 212 -9.23 15.57 12.74
CA ILE A 212 -8.76 14.30 13.31
C ILE A 212 -9.95 13.44 13.73
N SER A 213 -10.92 14.03 14.44
CA SER A 213 -12.11 13.31 14.86
C SER A 213 -12.95 12.84 13.67
N GLU A 214 -13.10 13.68 12.64
CA GLU A 214 -13.79 13.34 11.39
C GLU A 214 -13.13 12.14 10.68
N LEU A 215 -11.81 12.17 10.50
CA LEU A 215 -11.06 11.08 9.87
C LEU A 215 -11.17 9.76 10.65
N ARG A 216 -11.13 9.82 11.99
CA ARG A 216 -11.34 8.64 12.85
C ARG A 216 -12.70 8.00 12.62
N GLU A 217 -13.75 8.81 12.59
CA GLU A 217 -15.11 8.32 12.37
C GLU A 217 -15.33 7.84 10.94
N HIS A 218 -14.70 8.49 9.96
CA HIS A 218 -14.75 8.07 8.57
C HIS A 218 -14.19 6.65 8.38
N VAL A 219 -12.99 6.36 8.92
CA VAL A 219 -12.41 5.02 8.88
C VAL A 219 -13.28 4.01 9.64
N ALA A 220 -13.77 4.38 10.82
CA ALA A 220 -14.64 3.51 11.63
C ALA A 220 -15.95 3.15 10.91
N LYS A 221 -16.48 4.05 10.08
CA LYS A 221 -17.69 3.82 9.28
C LYS A 221 -17.44 2.87 8.09
N LEU A 222 -16.28 2.97 7.43
CA LEU A 222 -15.97 2.17 6.24
C LEU A 222 -15.53 0.74 6.58
N ILE A 223 -14.67 0.58 7.58
CA ILE A 223 -14.07 -0.72 7.92
C ILE A 223 -14.68 -1.29 9.19
N GLY A 224 -14.98 -0.44 10.16
CA GLY A 224 -15.55 -0.81 11.46
C GLY A 224 -14.83 -0.14 12.63
N PRO A 225 -15.43 -0.10 13.84
CA PRO A 225 -14.86 0.57 15.00
C PRO A 225 -13.46 0.10 15.39
N ILE A 226 -13.12 -1.16 15.10
CA ILE A 226 -11.82 -1.75 15.40
C ILE A 226 -10.66 -1.18 14.56
N ALA A 227 -10.96 -0.54 13.43
CA ALA A 227 -9.97 0.04 12.52
C ALA A 227 -9.76 1.54 12.76
N ARG A 228 -10.41 2.10 13.80
CA ARG A 228 -10.30 3.52 14.14
C ARG A 228 -8.84 3.88 14.49
N PRO A 229 -8.20 4.83 13.78
CA PRO A 229 -6.86 5.28 14.11
C PRO A 229 -6.80 5.87 15.53
N ARG A 230 -5.93 5.32 16.39
CA ARG A 230 -5.70 5.87 17.72
C ARG A 230 -4.93 7.17 17.67
N TRP A 231 -3.98 7.31 16.75
CA TRP A 231 -3.24 8.56 16.52
C TRP A 231 -3.32 8.97 15.06
N ILE A 232 -3.49 10.26 14.79
CA ILE A 232 -3.40 10.85 13.44
C ILE A 232 -2.44 12.03 13.48
N THR A 233 -1.34 11.93 12.73
CA THR A 233 -0.33 12.98 12.63
C THR A 233 -0.38 13.60 11.24
N PHE A 234 -0.69 14.90 11.15
CA PHE A 234 -0.64 15.61 9.87
C PHE A 234 0.78 15.96 9.47
N THR A 235 1.16 15.58 8.25
CA THR A 235 2.50 15.81 7.70
C THR A 235 2.42 16.48 6.33
N PRO A 236 3.37 17.37 5.97
CA PRO A 236 3.42 17.92 4.63
C PRO A 236 3.72 16.88 3.54
N ASP A 237 4.48 15.83 3.87
CA ASP A 237 4.77 14.71 2.96
C ASP A 237 5.12 13.43 3.75
N LEU A 238 5.08 12.28 3.08
CA LEU A 238 5.47 10.99 3.63
C LEU A 238 6.91 10.64 3.22
N PRO A 239 7.68 9.95 4.08
CA PRO A 239 9.06 9.57 3.77
C PRO A 239 9.05 8.49 2.70
N LYS A 240 9.49 8.84 1.48
CA LYS A 240 9.51 7.94 0.32
C LYS A 240 10.92 7.69 -0.17
N THR A 241 11.16 6.50 -0.70
CA THR A 241 12.38 6.20 -1.48
C THR A 241 12.33 6.96 -2.81
N ARG A 242 13.47 7.02 -3.52
CA ARG A 242 13.51 7.54 -4.91
C ARG A 242 12.62 6.78 -5.89
N SER A 243 12.23 5.54 -5.57
CA SER A 243 11.27 4.75 -6.35
C SER A 243 9.81 5.01 -5.98
N GLY A 244 9.55 5.94 -5.05
CA GLY A 244 8.20 6.34 -4.63
C GLY A 244 7.60 5.49 -3.50
N LYS A 245 8.32 4.49 -2.99
CA LYS A 245 7.82 3.61 -1.92
C LYS A 245 7.85 4.28 -0.56
N ILE A 246 6.77 4.19 0.20
CA ILE A 246 6.70 4.73 1.55
C ILE A 246 7.57 3.89 2.49
N MET A 247 8.46 4.55 3.21
CA MET A 247 9.37 3.92 4.18
C MET A 247 8.65 3.69 5.54
N ARG A 248 7.70 2.75 5.57
CA ARG A 248 6.88 2.45 6.76
C ARG A 248 7.69 2.09 8.01
N ARG A 249 8.86 1.46 7.85
CA ARG A 249 9.80 1.21 8.96
C ARG A 249 10.15 2.50 9.70
N LEU A 250 10.45 3.57 8.96
CA LEU A 250 10.82 4.85 9.53
C LEU A 250 9.63 5.49 10.27
N LEU A 251 8.43 5.41 9.70
CA LEU A 251 7.20 5.88 10.35
C LEU A 251 6.93 5.12 11.65
N ARG A 252 7.19 3.81 11.69
CA ARG A 252 7.09 2.99 12.91
C ARG A 252 8.09 3.48 13.96
N ASP A 253 9.36 3.63 13.57
CA ASP A 253 10.41 4.14 14.46
C ASP A 253 10.05 5.53 15.01
N ILE A 254 9.50 6.43 14.18
CA ILE A 254 9.01 7.76 14.61
C ILE A 254 7.83 7.64 15.58
N SER A 255 6.85 6.79 15.27
CA SER A 255 5.66 6.62 16.10
C SER A 255 5.98 6.10 17.50
N GLU A 256 7.05 5.29 17.61
CA GLU A 256 7.52 4.67 18.85
C GLU A 256 8.70 5.41 19.50
N ASN A 257 9.07 6.59 18.99
CA ASN A 257 10.22 7.38 19.45
C ASN A 257 11.55 6.58 19.51
N ARG A 258 11.75 5.67 18.55
CA ARG A 258 12.97 4.86 18.42
C ARG A 258 14.06 5.60 17.64
N GLN A 259 15.30 5.15 17.83
CA GLN A 259 16.42 5.65 17.06
C GLN A 259 16.26 5.27 15.59
N LEU A 260 16.34 6.28 14.71
CA LEU A 260 16.18 6.08 13.29
C LEU A 260 17.39 5.33 12.72
N GLY A 261 17.12 4.29 11.94
CA GLY A 261 18.13 3.58 11.14
C GLY A 261 18.57 4.37 9.91
N ASP A 262 19.07 3.67 8.88
CA ASP A 262 19.57 4.30 7.64
C ASP A 262 18.47 5.11 6.90
N THR A 263 18.79 6.37 6.59
CA THR A 263 17.95 7.38 5.90
C THR A 263 18.50 7.78 4.52
N THR A 264 19.62 7.20 4.07
CA THR A 264 20.34 7.64 2.85
C THR A 264 19.57 7.45 1.54
N THR A 265 18.52 6.64 1.54
CA THR A 265 17.69 6.32 0.36
C THR A 265 16.44 7.20 0.22
N LEU A 266 16.20 8.09 1.19
CA LEU A 266 15.08 9.03 1.15
C LEU A 266 15.20 10.00 -0.03
N ALA A 267 14.06 10.31 -0.63
CA ALA A 267 13.95 11.38 -1.61
C ALA A 267 14.17 12.76 -0.96
N ASP A 268 13.64 12.95 0.25
CA ASP A 268 13.82 14.14 1.07
C ASP A 268 14.05 13.76 2.55
N ALA A 269 15.19 14.17 3.09
CA ALA A 269 15.57 13.88 4.46
C ALA A 269 14.95 14.85 5.48
N THR A 270 14.52 16.05 5.08
CA THR A 270 13.96 17.04 6.02
C THR A 270 12.58 16.64 6.54
N VAL A 271 11.87 15.81 5.77
CA VAL A 271 10.56 15.24 6.16
C VAL A 271 10.65 14.46 7.47
N VAL A 272 11.79 13.86 7.76
CA VAL A 272 11.97 12.98 8.93
C VAL A 272 12.00 13.75 10.25
N SER A 273 12.75 14.85 10.31
CA SER A 273 12.84 15.68 11.51
C SER A 273 11.50 16.32 11.85
N ASP A 274 10.79 16.81 10.82
CA ASP A 274 9.48 17.44 10.99
C ASP A 274 8.44 16.42 11.50
N LEU A 275 8.47 15.19 10.97
CA LEU A 275 7.61 14.11 11.42
C LEU A 275 7.86 13.71 12.87
N GLN A 276 9.13 13.66 13.32
CA GLN A 276 9.45 13.35 14.71
C GLN A 276 8.87 14.39 15.67
N GLN A 277 9.01 15.67 15.34
CA GLN A 277 8.48 16.75 16.18
C GLN A 277 6.95 16.68 16.25
N ARG A 278 6.27 16.62 15.11
CA ARG A 278 4.80 16.59 15.03
C ARG A 278 4.20 15.36 15.68
N SER A 279 4.81 14.18 15.47
CA SER A 279 4.38 12.93 16.09
C SER A 279 4.46 13.01 17.61
N LYS A 280 5.49 13.66 18.15
CA LYS A 280 5.63 13.85 19.60
C LYS A 280 4.57 14.82 20.16
N GLU A 281 4.36 15.95 19.49
CA GLU A 281 3.36 16.95 19.89
C GLU A 281 1.94 16.38 19.92
N GLU A 282 1.56 15.53 18.97
CA GLU A 282 0.24 14.87 18.97
C GLU A 282 0.12 13.80 20.05
N GLN A 283 1.20 13.08 20.37
CA GLN A 283 1.19 12.09 21.44
C GLN A 283 1.02 12.74 22.83
N ASP A 284 1.66 13.89 23.05
CA ASP A 284 1.58 14.62 24.32
C ASP A 284 0.17 15.24 24.54
N LYS A 285 -0.62 15.45 23.49
CA LYS A 285 -2.01 15.96 23.58
C LYS A 285 -3.04 14.87 23.91
N GLU A 286 -2.72 13.61 23.64
CA GLU A 286 -3.64 12.47 23.81
C GLU A 286 -3.29 11.55 24.99
N SER A 287 -2.21 11.86 25.72
CA SER A 287 -1.80 11.21 26.98
C SER A 287 -2.39 11.92 28.19
#